data_AF-A0A7R8ZN36-F1
#
_entry.id   AF-A0A7R8ZN36-F1
#
_cell.length_a   1.000
_cell.length_b   1.000
_cell.length_c   1.000
_cell.angle_alpha   90.00
_cell.angle_beta   90.00
_cell.angle_gamma   90.00
#
_symmetry.space_group_name_H-M   'P 1'
#
loop_
_entity.id
_entity.type
_entity.pdbx_description
1 polymer ?
#
loop_
_entity_poly.entity_id
_entity_poly.type
_entity_poly.pdbx_seq_one_letter_code
_entity_poly.pdbx_strand_id
1 'polypeptide(L)'
;MSTGISTELRKQTRDTTKLRVFKIIVIGDSSVGKTCLTFRFCSGRFPEKTEATIGVDFRERITEVDGEKIKSLPHWVEECNKHHLTYEIPRLLIGNKCDIKEHIAVSTTRAQRFADLHNM
;
A
#
# COMPACT_ATOMS: atom_id res chain seq x y z
N MET A 1 -20.99 -28.66 49.47
CA MET A 1 -19.71 -28.74 48.74
C MET A 1 -19.89 -28.08 47.38
N SER A 2 -18.83 -27.50 46.81
CA SER A 2 -18.92 -26.48 45.74
C SER A 2 -19.19 -27.04 44.34
N THR A 3 -19.63 -26.14 43.45
CA THR A 3 -19.95 -26.38 42.05
C THR A 3 -18.71 -26.73 41.21
N GLY A 4 -18.68 -27.93 40.63
CA GLY A 4 -17.62 -28.40 39.72
C GLY A 4 -17.73 -27.82 38.31
N ILE A 5 -17.52 -26.51 38.15
CA ILE A 5 -17.47 -25.85 36.83
C ILE A 5 -16.14 -26.19 36.15
N SER A 6 -16.08 -27.28 35.37
CA SER A 6 -14.84 -27.72 34.71
C SER A 6 -15.02 -28.49 33.38
N THR A 7 -16.03 -28.12 32.58
CA THR A 7 -16.20 -28.61 31.19
C THR A 7 -16.29 -27.50 30.15
N GLU A 8 -16.72 -26.28 30.51
CA GLU A 8 -16.75 -25.11 29.62
C GLU A 8 -15.41 -24.34 29.63
N LEU A 9 -14.28 -25.04 29.75
CA LEU A 9 -12.97 -24.47 29.40
C LEU A 9 -12.87 -24.40 27.87
N ARG A 10 -13.61 -23.45 27.30
CA ARG A 10 -13.54 -23.09 25.89
C ARG A 10 -12.08 -22.95 25.50
N LYS A 11 -11.66 -23.68 24.46
CA LYS A 11 -10.37 -23.45 23.80
C LYS A 11 -10.38 -22.05 23.21
N GLN A 12 -9.99 -21.07 24.02
CA GLN A 12 -9.71 -19.71 23.56
C GLN A 12 -8.34 -19.73 22.89
N THR A 13 -8.25 -20.45 21.77
CA THR A 13 -7.19 -20.30 20.79
C THR A 13 -7.20 -18.84 20.37
N ARG A 14 -6.32 -18.06 20.98
CA ARG A 14 -5.97 -16.73 20.53
C ARG A 14 -5.34 -16.91 19.16
N ASP A 15 -6.13 -16.75 18.12
CA ASP A 15 -5.65 -16.69 16.75
C ASP A 15 -4.86 -15.38 16.62
N THR A 16 -3.59 -15.44 17.02
CA THR A 16 -2.63 -14.34 16.87
C THR A 16 -2.13 -14.34 15.43
N THR A 17 -3.06 -14.20 14.49
CA THR A 17 -2.78 -14.14 13.05
C THR A 17 -1.80 -12.99 12.81
N LYS A 18 -0.58 -13.32 12.41
CA LYS A 18 0.54 -12.38 12.35
C LYS A 18 0.35 -11.43 11.18
N LEU A 19 -0.30 -10.28 11.43
CA LEU A 19 -0.55 -9.25 10.44
C LEU A 19 0.76 -8.87 9.73
N ARG A 20 0.80 -8.96 8.39
CA ARG A 20 1.96 -8.53 7.61
C ARG A 20 2.00 -7.00 7.52
N VAL A 21 3.19 -6.46 7.31
CA VAL A 21 3.45 -5.02 7.23
C VAL A 21 4.15 -4.73 5.90
N PHE A 22 3.43 -4.11 4.97
CA PHE A 22 3.98 -3.61 3.71
C PHE A 22 4.11 -2.10 3.78
N LYS A 23 5.20 -1.57 3.23
CA LYS A 23 5.43 -0.13 3.06
C LYS A 23 5.64 0.15 1.59
N ILE A 24 4.99 1.20 1.10
CA ILE A 24 4.89 1.53 -0.31
C ILE A 24 5.33 2.98 -0.46
N ILE A 25 6.31 3.23 -1.32
CA ILE A 25 6.79 4.58 -1.65
C ILE A 25 6.30 4.91 -3.07
N VAL A 26 5.52 5.98 -3.22
CA VAL A 26 4.97 6.40 -4.52
C VAL A 26 5.83 7.55 -5.06
N ILE A 27 6.58 7.27 -6.12
CA ILE A 27 7.55 8.19 -6.75
C ILE A 27 7.01 8.63 -8.12
N GLY A 28 7.50 9.77 -8.64
CA GLY A 28 7.10 10.37 -9.92
C GLY A 28 7.00 11.89 -9.82
N ASP A 29 6.76 12.56 -10.93
CA ASP A 29 6.83 14.04 -11.02
C ASP A 29 5.71 14.76 -10.25
N SER A 30 5.77 16.09 -10.24
CA SER A 30 4.67 16.92 -9.76
C SER A 30 3.42 16.77 -10.64
N SER A 31 2.23 16.98 -10.08
CA SER A 31 0.92 16.89 -10.76
C SER A 31 0.52 15.53 -11.37
N VAL A 32 1.37 14.49 -11.41
CA VAL A 32 1.02 13.17 -11.98
C VAL A 32 -0.08 12.42 -11.19
N GLY A 33 -0.45 12.92 -10.00
CA GLY A 33 -1.59 12.44 -9.22
C GLY A 33 -1.25 11.45 -8.11
N LYS A 34 0.03 11.31 -7.71
CA LYS A 34 0.50 10.43 -6.62
C LYS A 34 -0.40 10.51 -5.37
N THR A 35 -0.63 11.72 -4.88
CA THR A 35 -1.43 12.04 -3.68
C THR A 35 -2.91 11.71 -3.87
N CYS A 36 -3.45 11.93 -5.07
CA CYS A 36 -4.83 11.55 -5.41
C CYS A 36 -5.00 10.02 -5.44
N LEU A 37 -3.99 9.30 -5.92
CA LEU A 37 -3.95 7.82 -5.96
C LEU A 37 -3.87 7.22 -4.55
N THR A 38 -2.96 7.69 -3.70
CA THR A 38 -2.83 7.21 -2.31
C THR A 38 -4.05 7.58 -1.47
N PHE A 39 -4.59 8.80 -1.64
CA PHE A 39 -5.85 9.22 -1.02
C PHE A 39 -7.02 8.36 -1.49
N ARG A 40 -7.14 8.07 -2.79
CA ARG A 40 -8.21 7.23 -3.36
C ARG A 40 -8.12 5.79 -2.87
N PHE A 41 -6.92 5.23 -2.76
CA PHE A 41 -6.72 3.90 -2.18
C PHE A 41 -7.14 3.87 -0.70
N CYS A 42 -6.68 4.81 0.12
CA CYS A 42 -6.93 4.77 1.56
C CYS A 42 -8.37 5.11 1.95
N SER A 43 -9.01 6.08 1.26
CA SER A 43 -10.34 6.62 1.61
C SER A 43 -11.49 6.11 0.75
N GLY A 44 -11.22 5.45 -0.37
CA GLY A 44 -12.23 5.03 -1.36
C GLY A 44 -12.81 6.16 -2.23
N ARG A 45 -12.50 7.43 -1.97
CA ARG A 45 -12.97 8.61 -2.73
C ARG A 45 -11.80 9.48 -3.23
N PHE A 46 -12.03 10.35 -4.20
CA PHE A 46 -11.03 11.37 -4.56
C PHE A 46 -11.10 12.56 -3.58
N PRO A 47 -10.00 13.31 -3.39
CA PRO A 47 -10.02 14.51 -2.57
C PRO A 47 -10.81 15.64 -3.29
N GLU A 48 -11.61 16.39 -2.54
CA GLU A 48 -12.46 17.48 -3.08
C GLU A 48 -11.64 18.66 -3.61
N LYS A 49 -10.43 18.85 -3.08
CA LYS A 49 -9.43 19.82 -3.55
C LYS A 49 -8.11 19.07 -3.76
N THR A 50 -7.45 19.33 -4.88
CA THR A 50 -6.11 18.81 -5.16
C THR A 50 -5.10 19.94 -4.96
N GLU A 51 -4.50 19.98 -3.78
CA GLU A 51 -3.44 20.93 -3.43
C GLU A 51 -2.05 20.30 -3.64
N ALA A 52 -1.03 21.14 -3.82
CA ALA A 52 0.35 20.66 -3.95
C ALA A 52 0.82 20.03 -2.64
N THR A 53 1.40 18.82 -2.70
CA THR A 53 1.89 18.14 -1.51
C THR A 53 3.17 18.81 -1.00
N ILE A 54 3.07 19.43 0.17
CA ILE A 54 4.19 20.05 0.88
C ILE A 54 4.91 18.94 1.65
N GLY A 55 6.15 18.63 1.27
CA GLY A 55 6.94 17.57 1.90
C GLY A 55 6.44 16.17 1.55
N VAL A 56 6.17 15.35 2.57
CA VAL A 56 5.82 13.92 2.43
C VAL A 56 4.43 13.65 3.00
N ASP A 57 3.57 13.03 2.20
CA ASP A 57 2.23 12.57 2.60
C ASP A 57 2.28 11.13 3.11
N PHE A 58 1.86 10.91 4.36
CA PHE A 58 1.86 9.59 5.00
C PHE A 58 0.43 9.07 5.18
N ARG A 59 0.17 7.83 4.75
CA ARG A 59 -1.15 7.18 4.87
C ARG A 59 -1.01 5.72 5.27
N GLU A 60 -1.84 5.27 6.21
CA GLU A 60 -2.08 3.85 6.47
C GLU A 60 -3.37 3.41 5.76
N ARG A 61 -3.41 2.14 5.33
CA ARG A 61 -4.67 1.43 5.10
C ARG A 61 -4.56 0.00 5.62
N ILE A 62 -5.54 -0.43 6.41
CA ILE A 62 -5.78 -1.85 6.67
C ILE A 62 -6.48 -2.41 5.44
N THR A 63 -5.95 -3.47 4.86
CA THR A 63 -6.59 -4.20 3.76
C THR A 63 -6.45 -5.70 3.97
N GLU A 64 -7.33 -6.45 3.33
CA GLU A 64 -7.32 -7.91 3.31
C GLU A 64 -6.89 -8.37 1.92
N VAL A 65 -5.89 -9.25 1.84
CA VAL A 65 -5.37 -9.83 0.60
C VAL A 65 -5.26 -11.33 0.83
N ASP A 66 -5.92 -12.12 -0.02
CA ASP A 66 -5.97 -13.60 0.06
C ASP A 66 -6.36 -14.16 1.45
N GLY A 67 -7.18 -13.39 2.20
CA GLY A 67 -7.63 -13.69 3.56
C GLY A 67 -6.71 -13.19 4.68
N GLU A 68 -5.49 -12.71 4.38
CA GLU A 68 -4.59 -12.11 5.36
C GLU A 68 -4.83 -10.60 5.53
N LYS A 69 -4.79 -10.12 6.77
CA LYS A 69 -4.95 -8.70 7.13
C LYS A 69 -3.60 -8.03 7.36
N ILE A 70 -3.47 -6.78 6.88
CA ILE A 70 -2.22 -6.02 6.83
C ILE A 70 -2.31 -4.74 7.69
N LYS A 71 -1.21 -4.33 8.35
CA LYS A 71 -1.10 -3.11 9.19
C LYS A 71 0.27 -2.42 9.10
N SER A 72 0.41 -1.24 9.70
CA SER A 72 1.63 -0.41 9.75
C SER A 72 2.32 -0.46 11.14
N LEU A 73 3.39 0.27 11.52
CA LEU A 73 4.37 1.16 10.85
C LEU A 73 5.73 1.27 11.61
N PRO A 74 5.81 1.33 12.97
CA PRO A 74 6.96 1.90 13.69
C PRO A 74 8.37 1.38 13.34
N HIS A 75 8.53 0.08 13.09
CA HIS A 75 9.82 -0.59 12.84
C HIS A 75 10.39 -0.32 11.43
N TRP A 76 10.33 0.92 10.95
CA TRP A 76 10.74 1.28 9.58
C TRP A 76 11.58 2.56 9.45
N VAL A 77 11.53 3.50 10.39
CA VAL A 77 12.60 4.54 10.47
C VAL A 77 13.95 3.85 10.70
N GLU A 78 13.95 2.78 11.48
CA GLU A 78 15.13 2.00 11.84
C GLU A 78 15.62 1.06 10.73
N GLU A 79 14.70 0.47 9.94
CA GLU A 79 15.07 -0.43 8.83
C GLU A 79 15.45 0.31 7.53
N CYS A 80 14.81 1.43 7.21
CA CYS A 80 15.20 2.25 6.05
C CYS A 80 16.64 2.77 6.15
N ASN A 81 17.16 2.96 7.37
CA ASN A 81 18.54 3.39 7.62
C ASN A 81 19.56 2.23 7.57
N LYS A 82 19.12 0.99 7.47
CA LYS A 82 19.93 -0.21 7.76
C LYS A 82 20.17 -1.09 6.54
N HIS A 83 19.22 -1.14 5.61
CA HIS A 83 19.29 -2.05 4.45
C HIS A 83 19.20 -1.26 3.14
N HIS A 84 20.34 -1.16 2.46
CA HIS A 84 20.48 -0.53 1.15
C HIS A 84 19.57 -1.25 0.14
N LEU A 85 18.67 -0.51 -0.50
CA LEU A 85 17.56 -1.07 -1.27
C LEU A 85 18.04 -1.84 -2.52
N THR A 86 17.97 -3.17 -2.49
CA THR A 86 18.44 -4.10 -3.54
C THR A 86 17.36 -4.38 -4.59
N TYR A 87 17.69 -5.23 -5.58
CA TYR A 87 16.79 -5.78 -6.59
C TYR A 87 15.59 -6.59 -6.02
N GLU A 88 15.54 -6.86 -4.72
CA GLU A 88 14.50 -7.69 -4.09
C GLU A 88 13.18 -6.95 -3.84
N ILE A 89 13.14 -5.63 -4.03
CA ILE A 89 11.95 -4.81 -3.78
C ILE A 89 11.04 -4.77 -5.02
N PRO A 90 9.79 -5.25 -4.95
CA PRO A 90 8.84 -5.15 -6.05
C PRO A 90 8.57 -3.71 -6.45
N ARG A 91 8.61 -3.43 -7.76
CA ARG A 91 8.26 -2.15 -8.36
C ARG A 91 7.06 -2.37 -9.28
N LEU A 92 6.16 -1.39 -9.33
CA LEU A 92 4.99 -1.39 -10.20
C LEU A 92 4.95 -0.07 -10.98
N LEU A 93 4.87 -0.12 -12.31
CA LEU A 93 4.58 1.06 -13.13
C LEU A 93 3.06 1.34 -13.17
N ILE A 94 2.65 2.58 -12.86
CA ILE A 94 1.23 2.98 -12.83
C ILE A 94 0.95 4.11 -13.83
N GLY A 95 0.28 3.77 -14.95
CA GLY A 95 -0.24 4.74 -15.91
C GLY A 95 -1.51 5.43 -15.39
N ASN A 96 -1.33 6.54 -14.66
CA ASN A 96 -2.46 7.31 -14.10
C ASN A 96 -3.14 8.24 -15.13
N LYS A 97 -4.34 8.75 -14.79
CA LYS A 97 -5.18 9.65 -15.62
C LYS A 97 -5.69 9.06 -16.94
N CYS A 98 -5.89 7.74 -17.00
CA CYS A 98 -6.38 7.03 -18.19
C CYS A 98 -7.85 7.34 -18.57
N ASP A 99 -8.55 8.10 -17.72
CA ASP A 99 -9.84 8.74 -17.98
C ASP A 99 -9.77 9.87 -19.03
N ILE A 100 -8.63 10.57 -19.13
CA ILE A 100 -8.44 11.70 -20.06
C ILE A 100 -7.95 11.19 -21.42
N LYS A 101 -8.89 10.72 -22.25
CA LYS A 101 -8.60 10.04 -23.53
C LYS A 101 -8.03 10.97 -24.60
N GLU A 102 -8.36 12.25 -24.51
CA GLU A 102 -8.00 13.30 -25.46
C GLU A 102 -6.52 13.73 -25.35
N HIS A 103 -5.88 13.42 -24.21
CA HIS A 103 -4.51 13.84 -23.88
C HIS A 103 -3.64 12.68 -23.36
N ILE A 104 -3.79 11.49 -23.95
CA ILE A 104 -2.93 10.32 -23.66
C ILE A 104 -1.49 10.60 -24.12
N ALA A 105 -0.62 10.99 -23.18
CA ALA A 105 0.80 11.29 -23.46
C ALA A 105 1.66 10.04 -23.73
N VAL A 106 1.24 8.86 -23.25
CA VAL A 106 1.96 7.58 -23.40
C VAL A 106 0.93 6.48 -23.65
N SER A 107 1.10 5.72 -24.75
CA SER A 107 0.25 4.55 -25.05
C SER A 107 0.61 3.35 -24.17
N THR A 108 -0.38 2.52 -23.83
CA THR A 108 -0.21 1.32 -22.99
C THR A 108 0.91 0.40 -23.51
N THR A 109 0.99 0.19 -24.82
CA THR A 109 2.04 -0.62 -25.46
C THR A 109 3.46 -0.06 -25.25
N ARG A 110 3.61 1.27 -25.14
CA ARG A 110 4.89 1.92 -24.84
C ARG A 110 5.21 1.84 -23.34
N ALA A 111 4.21 2.00 -22.48
CA ALA A 111 4.37 1.86 -21.04
C ALA A 111 4.75 0.42 -20.64
N GLN A 112 4.07 -0.59 -21.21
CA GLN A 112 4.36 -2.00 -20.93
C GLN A 112 5.80 -2.35 -21.31
N ARG A 113 6.23 -2.05 -22.55
CA ARG A 113 7.61 -2.30 -23.00
C ARG A 113 8.69 -1.63 -22.13
N PHE A 114 8.35 -0.52 -21.47
CA PHE A 114 9.25 0.14 -20.53
C PHE A 114 9.28 -0.58 -19.17
N ALA A 115 8.14 -1.03 -18.67
CA ALA A 115 8.05 -1.87 -17.46
C ALA A 115 8.81 -3.20 -17.66
N ASP A 116 8.55 -3.89 -18.77
CA ASP A 116 9.22 -5.15 -19.18
C ASP A 116 10.75 -5.01 -19.20
N LEU A 117 11.25 -3.91 -19.79
CA LEU A 117 12.70 -3.63 -19.92
C LEU A 117 13.37 -3.31 -18.58
N HIS A 118 12.61 -2.83 -17.59
CA HIS A 118 13.15 -2.36 -16.31
C HIS A 118 12.78 -3.24 -15.12
N ASN A 119 12.07 -4.35 -15.30
CA ASN A 119 11.50 -5.20 -14.25
C ASN A 119 10.63 -4.38 -13.28
N MET A 120 9.49 -3.88 -13.78
CA MET A 120 8.45 -3.10 -13.06
C MET A 120 7.03 -3.44 -13.54
#